data_AF-A0A1S1HQY4-F1
#
_entry.id   AF-A0A1S1HQY4-F1
#
_cell.length_a   1.000
_cell.length_b   1.000
_cell.length_c   1.000
_cell.angle_alpha   90.00
_cell.angle_beta   90.00
_cell.angle_gamma   90.00
#
_symmetry.space_group_name_H-M   'P 1'
#
loop_
_entity.id
_entity.type
_entity.pdbx_description
1 polymer ?
#
loop_
_entity_poly.entity_id
_entity_poly.type
_entity_poly.pdbx_seq_one_letter_code
_entity_poly.pdbx_strand_id
1 'polypeptide(L)'
;MDNNELIKKLLPTLSNTELLSIHSDILLELRSRNVLRTKNNPVGDYAEWLVSQAFKMRLLNNSYPGIDAIDSSGQKVQIKARRVTPDNPSKQLSALRNYDAHEFDYLIAVIFDKKYNVIEAYQIPHAVIGDYARFSQHTNAHLIRLKGHILLDKRVVDIKNEIIEVVSNTE
;
A
#
# COMPACT_ATOMS: atom_id res chain seq x y z
N MET A 1 14.83 -19.13 22.17
CA MET A 1 15.27 -18.93 20.77
C MET A 1 14.34 -17.92 20.14
N ASP A 2 14.86 -16.92 19.44
CA ASP A 2 14.04 -15.99 18.65
C ASP A 2 13.30 -16.77 17.56
N ASN A 3 11.96 -16.61 17.50
CA ASN A 3 11.12 -17.26 16.49
C ASN A 3 11.63 -16.99 15.07
N ASN A 4 12.20 -15.81 14.82
CA ASN A 4 12.77 -15.47 13.51
C ASN A 4 13.98 -16.34 13.15
N GLU A 5 14.82 -16.70 14.11
CA GLU A 5 15.99 -17.56 13.87
C GLU A 5 15.58 -19.01 13.58
N LEU A 6 14.54 -19.51 14.26
CA LEU A 6 13.98 -20.83 13.99
C LEU A 6 13.39 -20.90 12.58
N ILE A 7 12.56 -19.91 12.20
CA ILE A 7 11.93 -19.85 10.89
C ILE A 7 12.98 -19.78 9.77
N LYS A 8 14.02 -18.94 9.91
CA LYS A 8 15.11 -18.85 8.91
C LYS A 8 15.83 -20.17 8.68
N LYS A 9 15.97 -21.01 9.71
CA LYS A 9 16.59 -22.33 9.60
C LYS A 9 15.64 -23.37 9.02
N LEU A 10 14.33 -23.23 9.25
CA LEU A 10 13.30 -24.14 8.74
C LEU A 10 13.03 -23.92 7.25
N LEU A 11 12.88 -22.68 6.78
CA LEU A 11 12.45 -22.41 5.40
C LEU A 11 13.30 -23.10 4.31
N PRO A 12 14.64 -23.17 4.40
CA PRO A 12 15.46 -23.86 3.40
C PRO A 12 15.28 -25.38 3.34
N THR A 13 14.69 -25.99 4.38
CA THR A 13 14.50 -27.44 4.45
C THR A 13 13.16 -27.89 3.89
N LEU A 14 12.28 -26.96 3.53
CA LEU A 14 10.93 -27.23 3.04
C LEU A 14 10.89 -27.35 1.52
N SER A 15 10.00 -28.19 1.03
CA SER A 15 9.65 -28.27 -0.38
C SER A 15 8.89 -27.02 -0.85
N ASN A 16 8.84 -26.80 -2.16
CA ASN A 16 8.05 -25.73 -2.76
C ASN A 16 6.57 -25.79 -2.35
N THR A 17 5.98 -26.99 -2.27
CA THR A 17 4.58 -27.17 -1.88
C THR A 17 4.34 -26.83 -0.41
N GLU A 18 5.26 -27.16 0.47
CA GLU A 18 5.18 -26.79 1.90
C GLU A 18 5.33 -25.27 2.07
N LEU A 19 6.25 -24.64 1.36
CA LEU A 19 6.41 -23.18 1.36
C LEU A 19 5.13 -22.47 0.90
N LEU A 20 4.50 -22.97 -0.18
CA LEU A 20 3.23 -22.44 -0.67
C LEU A 20 2.06 -22.68 0.29
N SER A 21 2.04 -23.83 0.98
CA SER A 21 1.04 -24.12 2.02
C SER A 21 1.16 -23.14 3.19
N ILE A 22 2.39 -22.95 3.71
CA ILE A 22 2.66 -21.99 4.78
C ILE A 22 2.28 -20.57 4.34
N HIS A 23 2.59 -20.19 3.10
CA HIS A 23 2.16 -18.90 2.56
C HIS A 23 0.64 -18.76 2.58
N SER A 24 -0.10 -19.78 2.15
CA SER A 24 -1.57 -19.79 2.22
C SER A 24 -2.08 -19.65 3.66
N ASP A 25 -1.50 -20.38 4.61
CA ASP A 25 -1.91 -20.35 6.02
C ASP A 25 -1.65 -18.97 6.65
N ILE A 26 -0.54 -18.33 6.32
CA ILE A 26 -0.24 -16.95 6.73
C ILE A 26 -1.30 -15.97 6.20
N LEU A 27 -1.67 -16.09 4.92
CA LEU A 27 -2.71 -15.22 4.34
C LEU A 27 -4.09 -15.46 4.97
N LEU A 28 -4.43 -16.71 5.29
CA LEU A 28 -5.67 -17.05 5.99
C LEU A 28 -5.70 -16.47 7.40
N GLU A 29 -4.59 -16.51 8.13
CA GLU A 29 -4.48 -15.93 9.47
C GLU A 29 -4.55 -14.40 9.45
N LEU A 30 -3.87 -13.73 8.52
CA LEU A 30 -3.99 -12.27 8.40
C LEU A 30 -5.42 -11.85 8.03
N ARG A 31 -6.15 -12.68 7.27
CA ARG A 31 -7.56 -12.46 6.97
C ARG A 31 -8.46 -12.69 8.18
N SER A 32 -8.21 -13.72 9.00
CA SER A 32 -8.97 -13.98 10.23
C SER A 32 -8.87 -12.79 11.20
N ARG A 33 -7.72 -12.11 11.18
CA ARG A 33 -7.45 -10.86 11.92
C ARG A 33 -8.02 -9.59 11.27
N ASN A 34 -8.74 -9.71 10.15
CA ASN A 34 -9.28 -8.60 9.36
C ASN A 34 -8.23 -7.62 8.79
N VAL A 35 -6.97 -8.06 8.68
CA VAL A 35 -5.89 -7.27 8.05
C VAL A 35 -5.98 -7.36 6.52
N LEU A 36 -6.24 -8.57 6.00
CA LEU A 36 -6.40 -8.80 4.56
C LEU A 36 -7.87 -8.96 4.16
N ARG A 37 -8.21 -8.48 2.96
CA ARG A 37 -9.57 -8.55 2.39
C ARG A 37 -9.64 -9.59 1.26
N THR A 38 -8.51 -9.82 0.59
CA THR A 38 -8.32 -10.71 -0.55
C THR A 38 -7.29 -11.80 -0.24
N LYS A 39 -7.16 -12.79 -1.14
CA LYS A 39 -6.14 -13.86 -1.04
C LYS A 39 -4.88 -13.57 -1.87
N ASN A 40 -4.75 -12.35 -2.40
CA ASN A 40 -3.65 -11.97 -3.28
C ASN A 40 -2.46 -11.44 -2.46
N ASN A 41 -1.49 -10.85 -3.16
CA ASN A 41 -0.37 -10.17 -2.53
C ASN A 41 -0.86 -9.17 -1.46
N PRO A 42 -0.42 -9.31 -0.19
CA PRO A 42 -0.99 -8.58 0.94
C PRO A 42 -0.70 -7.08 0.95
N VAL A 43 0.22 -6.59 0.10
CA VAL A 43 0.69 -5.20 0.12
C VAL A 43 -0.44 -4.18 0.00
N GLY A 44 -1.43 -4.42 -0.87
CA GLY A 44 -2.57 -3.51 -1.06
C GLY A 44 -3.47 -3.48 0.16
N ASP A 45 -4.05 -4.64 0.49
CA ASP A 45 -4.97 -4.78 1.61
C ASP A 45 -4.35 -4.34 2.95
N TYR A 46 -3.06 -4.63 3.18
CA TYR A 46 -2.38 -4.21 4.39
C TYR A 46 -2.24 -2.69 4.48
N ALA A 47 -1.95 -2.01 3.36
CA ALA A 47 -1.94 -0.55 3.33
C ALA A 47 -3.33 0.04 3.53
N GLU A 48 -4.37 -0.52 2.89
CA GLU A 48 -5.77 -0.12 3.13
C GLU A 48 -6.13 -0.24 4.61
N TRP A 49 -5.79 -1.37 5.22
CA TRP A 49 -6.04 -1.60 6.64
C TRP A 49 -5.31 -0.56 7.50
N LEU A 50 -4.00 -0.39 7.35
CA LEU A 50 -3.21 0.58 8.12
C LEU A 50 -3.76 2.00 8.03
N VAL A 51 -4.05 2.46 6.80
CA VAL A 51 -4.60 3.79 6.53
C VAL A 51 -5.99 3.94 7.16
N SER A 52 -6.83 2.90 7.06
CA SER A 52 -8.16 2.93 7.66
C SER A 52 -8.11 3.04 9.19
N GLN A 53 -7.15 2.38 9.83
CA GLN A 53 -6.97 2.45 11.28
C GLN A 53 -6.42 3.81 11.71
N ALA A 54 -5.40 4.34 11.02
CA ALA A 54 -4.76 5.61 11.35
C ALA A 54 -5.74 6.79 11.23
N PHE A 55 -6.52 6.81 10.16
CA PHE A 55 -7.37 7.95 9.79
C PHE A 55 -8.87 7.68 9.96
N LYS A 56 -9.24 6.54 10.55
CA LYS A 56 -10.64 6.12 10.76
C LYS A 56 -11.47 6.14 9.48
N MET A 57 -10.85 5.79 8.35
CA MET A 57 -11.50 5.80 7.04
C MET A 57 -12.41 4.58 6.85
N ARG A 58 -13.48 4.77 6.09
CA ARG A 58 -14.38 3.68 5.69
C ARG A 58 -13.91 3.08 4.37
N LEU A 59 -13.39 1.86 4.41
CA LEU A 59 -12.99 1.12 3.21
C LEU A 59 -14.21 0.81 2.33
N LEU A 60 -14.06 1.01 1.02
CA LEU A 60 -15.08 0.64 0.02
C LEU A 60 -14.83 -0.75 -0.52
N ASN A 61 -15.90 -1.39 -0.98
CA ASN A 61 -15.83 -2.68 -1.65
C ASN A 61 -15.24 -2.51 -3.06
N ASN A 62 -14.62 -3.55 -3.61
CA ASN A 62 -13.93 -3.54 -4.92
C ASN A 62 -14.81 -3.19 -6.15
N SER A 63 -16.09 -2.87 -5.94
CA SER A 63 -17.04 -2.46 -6.99
C SER A 63 -16.89 -1.00 -7.42
N TYR A 64 -16.07 -0.19 -6.74
CA TYR A 64 -15.81 1.20 -7.08
C TYR A 64 -14.42 1.34 -7.74
N PRO A 65 -14.34 1.43 -9.08
CA PRO A 65 -13.07 1.68 -9.74
C PRO A 65 -12.50 3.01 -9.23
N GLY A 66 -11.20 3.01 -8.93
CA GLY A 66 -10.47 4.23 -8.57
C GLY A 66 -10.62 4.71 -7.13
N ILE A 67 -11.47 4.11 -6.29
CA ILE A 67 -11.74 4.56 -4.91
C ILE A 67 -11.64 3.39 -3.94
N ASP A 68 -10.74 3.52 -2.96
CA ASP A 68 -10.45 2.46 -1.99
C ASP A 68 -11.07 2.78 -0.62
N ALA A 69 -11.23 4.06 -0.26
CA ALA A 69 -11.83 4.48 1.00
C ALA A 69 -12.57 5.83 0.92
N ILE A 70 -13.38 6.11 1.94
CA ILE A 70 -13.99 7.42 2.20
C ILE A 70 -13.51 7.92 3.57
N ASP A 71 -13.03 9.15 3.64
CA ASP A 71 -12.61 9.75 4.91
C ASP A 71 -13.76 10.32 5.75
N SER A 72 -13.45 10.85 6.93
CA SER A 72 -14.44 11.43 7.85
C SER A 72 -15.16 12.67 7.30
N SER A 73 -14.58 13.34 6.31
CA SER A 73 -15.14 14.51 5.64
C SER A 73 -15.92 14.14 4.38
N GLY A 74 -15.99 12.85 4.03
CA GLY A 74 -16.69 12.36 2.84
C GLY A 74 -15.85 12.41 1.56
N GLN A 75 -14.55 12.72 1.64
CA GLN A 75 -13.66 12.72 0.49
C GLN A 75 -13.34 11.28 0.07
N LYS A 76 -13.21 11.09 -1.24
CA LYS A 76 -12.89 9.83 -1.89
C LYS A 76 -11.38 9.66 -1.96
N VAL A 77 -10.89 8.54 -1.44
CA VAL A 77 -9.47 8.26 -1.29
C VAL A 77 -9.08 7.06 -2.12
N GLN A 78 -8.02 7.21 -2.91
CA GLN A 78 -7.32 6.08 -3.52
C GLN A 78 -6.12 5.71 -2.67
N ILE A 79 -5.93 4.43 -2.35
CA ILE A 79 -4.81 3.92 -1.59
C ILE A 79 -3.93 3.09 -2.52
N LYS A 80 -2.66 3.47 -2.65
CA LYS A 80 -1.65 2.73 -3.42
C LYS A 80 -0.49 2.37 -2.54
N ALA A 81 0.02 1.16 -2.73
CA ALA A 81 1.16 0.67 -1.97
C ALA A 81 2.23 0.05 -2.84
N ARG A 82 3.46 0.09 -2.35
CA ARG A 82 4.62 -0.52 -3.00
C ARG A 82 5.54 -1.13 -1.95
N ARG A 83 5.91 -2.39 -2.15
CA ARG A 83 7.00 -3.03 -1.42
C ARG A 83 8.29 -2.90 -2.22
N VAL A 84 9.30 -2.22 -1.67
CA VAL A 84 10.63 -2.10 -2.27
C VAL A 84 11.56 -3.17 -1.73
N THR A 85 12.42 -3.66 -2.61
CA THR A 85 13.43 -4.67 -2.29
C THR A 85 14.78 -4.24 -2.87
N PRO A 86 15.91 -4.81 -2.44
CA PRO A 86 17.22 -4.48 -3.02
C PRO A 86 17.28 -4.69 -4.55
N ASP A 87 16.58 -5.70 -5.07
CA ASP A 87 16.43 -6.01 -6.49
C ASP A 87 15.45 -5.07 -7.22
N ASN A 88 14.50 -4.47 -6.50
CA ASN A 88 13.55 -3.51 -7.05
C ASN A 88 13.31 -2.33 -6.09
N PRO A 89 14.22 -1.34 -6.08
CA PRO A 89 14.11 -0.17 -5.21
C PRO A 89 13.13 0.89 -5.76
N SER A 90 12.39 0.58 -6.83
CA SER A 90 11.51 1.55 -7.48
C SER A 90 10.28 1.84 -6.62
N LYS A 91 10.15 3.10 -6.21
CA LYS A 91 8.95 3.69 -5.59
C LYS A 91 7.92 4.17 -6.63
N GLN A 92 7.88 3.54 -7.79
CA GLN A 92 6.82 3.79 -8.77
C GLN A 92 5.55 3.06 -8.31
N LEU A 93 4.45 3.79 -8.23
CA LEU A 93 3.14 3.23 -7.91
C LEU A 93 2.59 2.45 -9.11
N SER A 94 1.58 1.61 -8.86
CA SER A 94 0.84 0.98 -9.95
C SER A 94 0.11 2.04 -10.78
N ALA A 95 -0.16 1.69 -12.04
CA ALA A 95 -0.74 2.60 -13.02
C ALA A 95 -2.09 3.19 -12.54
N LEU A 96 -2.20 4.52 -12.60
CA LEU A 96 -3.45 5.25 -12.34
C LEU A 96 -4.19 5.40 -13.66
N ARG A 97 -5.22 4.59 -13.83
CA ARG A 97 -6.13 4.64 -14.99
C ARG A 97 -7.23 5.66 -14.71
N ASN A 98 -7.88 6.15 -15.78
CA ASN A 98 -9.02 7.08 -15.67
C ASN A 98 -8.72 8.31 -14.81
N TYR A 99 -7.48 8.81 -14.82
CA TYR A 99 -7.10 10.00 -14.04
C TYR A 99 -8.03 11.19 -14.31
N ASP A 100 -8.36 11.44 -15.58
CA ASP A 100 -9.22 12.54 -16.02
C ASP A 100 -10.69 12.37 -15.62
N ALA A 101 -11.10 11.19 -15.14
CA ALA A 101 -12.45 10.98 -14.62
C ALA A 101 -12.63 11.55 -13.20
N HIS A 102 -11.55 11.99 -12.55
CA HIS A 102 -11.58 12.58 -11.20
C HIS A 102 -12.36 11.73 -10.19
N GLU A 103 -12.15 10.41 -10.20
CA GLU A 103 -12.90 9.46 -9.36
C GLU A 103 -12.59 9.61 -7.87
N PHE A 104 -11.41 10.14 -7.51
CA PHE A 104 -10.95 10.34 -6.13
C PHE A 104 -10.41 11.76 -5.92
N ASP A 105 -10.45 12.24 -4.68
CA ASP A 105 -10.03 13.59 -4.29
C ASP A 105 -8.53 13.66 -3.96
N TYR A 106 -8.00 12.61 -3.31
CA TYR A 106 -6.58 12.47 -3.04
C TYR A 106 -6.15 11.00 -2.98
N LEU A 107 -4.84 10.80 -3.12
CA LEU A 107 -4.19 9.51 -3.06
C LEU A 107 -3.37 9.41 -1.78
N ILE A 108 -3.48 8.29 -1.07
CA ILE A 108 -2.53 7.89 -0.04
C ILE A 108 -1.58 6.86 -0.62
N ALA A 109 -0.28 7.13 -0.54
CA ALA A 109 0.77 6.24 -0.98
C ALA A 109 1.54 5.67 0.23
N VAL A 110 1.66 4.36 0.32
CA VAL A 110 2.45 3.68 1.38
C VAL A 110 3.60 2.88 0.77
N ILE A 111 4.82 3.15 1.22
CA ILE A 111 6.02 2.40 0.81
C ILE A 111 6.48 1.51 1.95
N PHE A 112 6.58 0.22 1.66
CA PHE A 112 7.09 -0.79 2.57
C PHE A 112 8.50 -1.23 2.19
N ASP A 113 9.31 -1.59 3.18
CA ASP A 113 10.54 -2.36 2.94
C ASP A 113 10.23 -3.85 2.68
N LYS A 114 11.28 -4.64 2.45
CA LYS A 114 11.16 -6.09 2.20
C LYS A 114 10.49 -6.87 3.33
N LYS A 115 10.48 -6.34 4.56
CA LYS A 115 9.90 -6.93 5.77
C LYS A 115 8.51 -6.37 6.08
N TYR A 116 7.91 -5.58 5.19
CA TYR A 116 6.62 -4.92 5.39
C TYR A 116 6.64 -3.78 6.43
N ASN A 117 7.81 -3.27 6.82
CA ASN A 117 7.88 -2.06 7.63
C ASN A 117 7.54 -0.84 6.76
N VAL A 118 6.72 0.06 7.28
CA VAL A 118 6.41 1.33 6.61
C VAL A 118 7.63 2.24 6.67
N ILE A 119 8.21 2.54 5.51
CA ILE A 119 9.41 3.40 5.41
C ILE A 119 9.06 4.82 4.96
N GLU A 120 8.00 5.00 4.17
CA GLU A 120 7.46 6.28 3.70
C GLU A 120 5.94 6.17 3.57
N ALA A 121 5.20 7.24 3.88
CA ALA A 121 3.79 7.35 3.56
C ALA A 121 3.41 8.81 3.25
N TYR A 122 2.61 9.02 2.21
CA TYR A 122 2.27 10.36 1.72
C TYR A 122 0.79 10.49 1.39
N GLN A 123 0.18 11.62 1.76
CA GLN A 123 -1.09 12.07 1.21
C GLN A 123 -0.81 13.06 0.07
N ILE A 124 -1.38 12.79 -1.11
CA ILE A 124 -1.10 13.49 -2.36
C ILE A 124 -2.42 13.92 -3.00
N PRO A 125 -2.73 15.23 -3.07
CA PRO A 125 -3.92 15.72 -3.75
C PRO A 125 -3.98 15.29 -5.22
N HIS A 126 -5.18 15.06 -5.76
CA HIS A 126 -5.37 14.64 -7.15
C HIS A 126 -4.65 15.58 -8.15
N ALA A 127 -4.70 16.90 -7.95
CA ALA A 127 -4.01 17.86 -8.80
C ALA A 127 -2.48 17.67 -8.86
N VAL A 128 -1.85 17.30 -7.74
CA VAL A 128 -0.40 17.04 -7.68
C VAL A 128 -0.03 15.84 -8.56
N ILE A 129 -0.93 14.86 -8.67
CA ILE A 129 -0.71 13.71 -9.55
C ILE A 129 -0.55 14.18 -10.99
N GLY A 130 -1.42 15.08 -11.48
CA GLY A 130 -1.33 15.63 -12.84
C GLY A 130 -0.03 16.39 -13.11
N ASP A 131 0.48 17.12 -12.11
CA ASP A 131 1.69 17.92 -12.24
C ASP A 131 2.96 17.07 -12.39
N TYR A 132 3.01 15.88 -11.76
CA TYR A 132 4.22 15.05 -11.68
C TYR A 132 4.12 13.68 -12.35
N ALA A 133 2.91 13.22 -12.70
CA ALA A 133 2.74 11.92 -13.33
C ALA A 133 3.22 11.94 -14.78
N ARG A 134 3.90 10.87 -15.18
CA ARG A 134 4.18 10.62 -16.60
C ARG A 134 3.03 9.83 -17.21
N PHE A 135 2.41 10.38 -18.24
CA PHE A 135 1.46 9.61 -19.05
C PHE A 135 2.17 8.51 -19.86
N SER A 136 1.62 7.30 -19.82
CA SER A 136 2.09 6.14 -20.58
C SER A 136 1.03 5.74 -21.60
N GLN A 137 1.30 5.99 -22.88
CA GLN A 137 0.40 5.63 -23.99
C GLN A 137 0.16 4.11 -24.04
N HIS A 138 1.18 3.29 -23.79
CA HIS A 138 1.06 1.83 -23.86
C HIS A 138 0.06 1.26 -22.85
N THR A 139 0.00 1.84 -21.65
CA THR A 139 -0.90 1.39 -20.59
C THR A 139 -2.14 2.28 -20.44
N ASN A 140 -2.27 3.32 -21.27
CA ASN A 140 -3.25 4.40 -21.17
C ASN A 140 -3.46 4.86 -19.72
N ALA A 141 -2.37 5.23 -19.04
CA ALA A 141 -2.38 5.49 -17.60
C ALA A 141 -1.29 6.47 -17.16
N HIS A 142 -1.53 7.10 -16.02
CA HIS A 142 -0.60 7.98 -15.33
C HIS A 142 0.30 7.16 -14.40
N LEU A 143 1.60 7.37 -14.51
CA LEU A 143 2.62 6.70 -13.70
C LEU A 143 3.27 7.72 -12.76
N ILE A 144 3.09 7.53 -11.45
CA ILE A 144 3.75 8.35 -10.43
C ILE A 144 4.93 7.59 -9.85
N ARG A 145 6.04 8.29 -9.66
CA ARG A 145 7.19 7.81 -8.89
C ARG A 145 7.43 8.73 -7.70
N LEU A 146 7.42 8.18 -6.48
CA LEU A 146 7.66 8.93 -5.25
C LEU A 146 9.16 9.18 -5.05
N LYS A 147 9.68 10.14 -5.81
CA LYS A 147 11.08 10.59 -5.76
C LYS A 147 11.20 11.99 -6.38
N GLY A 148 12.09 12.81 -5.83
CA GLY A 148 12.41 14.12 -6.41
C GLY A 148 11.36 15.18 -6.08
N HIS A 149 11.05 16.05 -7.03
CA HIS A 149 10.26 17.27 -6.81
C HIS A 149 8.86 17.04 -6.23
N ILE A 150 8.19 15.92 -6.53
CA ILE A 150 6.89 15.61 -5.91
C ILE A 150 6.97 15.55 -4.38
N LEU A 151 8.10 15.10 -3.82
CA LEU A 151 8.32 15.03 -2.37
C LEU A 151 8.69 16.39 -1.76
N LEU A 152 8.98 17.39 -2.58
CA LEU A 152 9.26 18.77 -2.17
C LEU A 152 8.03 19.67 -2.34
N ASP A 153 6.97 19.17 -2.98
CA ASP A 153 5.73 19.92 -3.17
C ASP A 153 5.01 20.07 -1.83
N LYS A 154 4.75 21.31 -1.41
CA LYS A 154 4.13 21.62 -0.12
C LYS A 154 2.71 21.07 0.02
N ARG A 155 2.07 20.67 -1.08
CA ARG A 155 0.74 20.03 -1.08
C ARG A 155 0.81 18.55 -0.71
N VAL A 156 1.99 17.93 -0.77
CA VAL A 156 2.22 16.54 -0.35
C VAL A 156 2.51 16.53 1.15
N VAL A 157 1.71 15.77 1.89
CA VAL A 157 1.83 15.66 3.34
C VAL A 157 2.48 14.32 3.67
N ASP A 158 3.57 14.34 4.44
CA ASP A 158 4.14 13.13 5.04
C ASP A 158 3.24 12.68 6.19
N ILE A 159 2.75 11.45 6.09
CA ILE A 159 1.82 10.84 7.05
C ILE A 159 2.40 9.55 7.65
N LYS A 160 3.72 9.37 7.59
CA LYS A 160 4.38 8.14 8.03
C LYS A 160 4.15 7.87 9.52
N ASN A 161 4.23 8.90 10.36
CA ASN A 161 4.18 8.74 11.82
C ASN A 161 2.82 8.23 12.28
N GLU A 162 1.75 8.78 11.70
CA GLU A 162 0.37 8.38 11.94
C GLU A 162 0.13 6.91 11.56
N ILE A 163 0.77 6.46 10.48
CA ILE A 163 0.66 5.06 10.02
C ILE A 163 1.45 4.10 10.92
N ILE A 164 2.67 4.45 11.34
CA ILE A 164 3.48 3.55 12.19
C ILE A 164 2.94 3.45 13.62
N GLU A 165 2.26 4.49 14.12
CA GLU A 165 1.58 4.44 15.42
C GLU A 165 0.52 3.34 15.48
N VAL A 166 -0.19 3.06 14.38
CA VAL A 166 -1.12 1.93 14.29
C VAL A 166 -0.39 0.62 14.49
N VAL A 167 0.76 0.42 13.83
CA VAL A 167 1.53 -0.83 13.90
C VAL A 167 1.91 -1.12 15.35
N SER A 168 2.45 -0.13 16.06
CA SER A 168 2.86 -0.26 17.46
C SER A 168 1.73 -0.53 18.45
N ASN A 169 0.49 -0.17 18.12
CA ASN A 169 -0.69 -0.39 18.98
C ASN A 169 -1.40 -1.72 18.70
N THR A 170 -0.96 -2.47 17.69
CA THR A 170 -1.60 -3.72 17.23
C THR A 170 -0.73 -4.96 17.43
N GLU A 171 0.52 -4.78 17.87
CA GLU A 171 1.42 -5.82 18.38
C GLU A 171 1.27 -6.02 19.89
#